data_AF-A0A090R7I8-F1
#
_entry.id   AF-A0A090R7I8-F1
#
_cell.length_a   1.000
_cell.length_b   1.000
_cell.length_c   1.000
_cell.angle_alpha   90.00
_cell.angle_beta   90.00
_cell.angle_gamma   90.00
#
_symmetry.space_group_name_H-M   'P 1'
#
loop_
_entity.id
_entity.type
_entity.pdbx_description
1 polymer ?
#
loop_
_entity_poly.entity_id
_entity_poly.type
_entity_poly.pdbx_seq_one_letter_code
_entity_poly.pdbx_strand_id
1 'polypeptide(L)' 'MLEKLDDMGGRVCDNADFFAIDDFATIKDEELYARLLNEFPAWLKDAKAKGIY' A
#
# COMPACT_ATOMS: atom_id res chain seq x y z
N MET A 1 5.15 12.99 7.61
CA MET A 1 4.27 13.82 6.75
C MET A 1 3.70 13.03 5.57
N LEU A 2 4.34 11.93 5.12
CA LEU A 2 3.82 11.02 4.08
C LEU A 2 2.79 10.00 4.58
N GLU A 3 2.92 9.52 5.81
CA GLU A 3 1.96 8.65 6.51
C GLU A 3 0.50 9.13 6.44
N LYS A 4 0.27 10.44 6.38
CA LYS A 4 -1.10 10.99 6.29
C LYS A 4 -1.80 10.70 4.96
N LEU A 5 -1.04 10.33 3.92
CA LEU A 5 -1.60 9.94 2.62
C LEU A 5 -2.23 8.54 2.69
N ASP A 6 -1.73 7.71 3.61
CA ASP A 6 -2.21 6.36 3.88
C ASP A 6 -3.63 6.39 4.45
N ASP A 7 -3.86 7.25 5.44
CA ASP A 7 -5.14 7.37 6.16
C ASP A 7 -6.17 8.29 5.47
N MET A 8 -6.00 8.60 4.19
CA MET A 8 -6.87 9.57 3.52
C MET A 8 -8.32 9.08 3.41
N GLY A 9 -9.24 9.79 4.05
CA GLY A 9 -10.68 9.54 3.93
C GLY A 9 -11.28 9.98 2.58
N GLY A 10 -12.51 9.55 2.30
CA GLY A 10 -13.26 9.92 1.10
C GLY A 10 -12.93 9.11 -0.16
N ARG A 11 -12.01 8.15 -0.05
CA ARG A 11 -11.72 7.19 -1.12
C ARG A 11 -12.73 6.05 -1.12
N VAL A 12 -13.03 5.56 -2.32
CA VAL A 12 -13.95 4.42 -2.52
C VAL A 12 -13.29 3.12 -2.08
N CYS A 13 -11.99 2.96 -2.30
CA CYS A 13 -11.17 1.84 -1.88
C CYS A 13 -9.92 2.39 -1.22
N ASP A 14 -9.44 1.72 -0.18
CA ASP A 14 -8.11 1.99 0.32
C ASP A 14 -7.10 1.39 -0.66
N ASN A 15 -6.21 2.22 -1.18
CA ASN A 15 -5.34 1.89 -2.31
C ASN A 15 -3.95 2.53 -2.21
N ALA A 16 -3.62 3.05 -1.03
CA ALA A 16 -2.33 3.61 -0.70
C ALA A 16 -1.86 2.87 0.55
N ASP A 17 -0.57 2.54 0.59
CA ASP A 17 0.13 2.00 1.77
C ASP A 17 1.30 2.96 2.03
N PHE A 18 1.64 3.18 3.30
CA PHE A 18 2.88 3.84 3.69
C PHE A 18 3.65 3.02 4.73
N PHE A 19 4.91 2.72 4.41
CA PHE A 19 5.87 2.23 5.39
C PHE A 19 7.14 3.08 5.40
N ALA A 20 7.72 3.24 6.58
CA ALA A 20 8.98 3.94 6.75
C ALA A 20 10.18 3.00 6.56
N ILE A 21 11.23 3.50 5.93
CA ILE A 21 12.53 2.85 5.82
C ILE A 21 13.64 3.90 5.89
N ASP A 22 14.72 3.60 6.60
CA ASP A 22 15.84 4.53 6.75
C ASP A 22 16.69 4.62 5.46
N ASP A 23 17.20 3.49 4.98
CA ASP A 23 17.94 3.39 3.71
C ASP A 23 17.47 2.18 2.92
N PHE A 24 16.72 2.43 1.84
CA PHE A 24 16.19 1.38 0.98
C PHE A 24 17.29 0.58 0.25
N ALA A 25 18.50 1.14 0.09
CA ALA A 25 19.63 0.44 -0.52
C ALA A 25 20.21 -0.64 0.40
N THR A 26 19.82 -0.67 1.68
CA THR A 26 20.30 -1.68 2.65
C THR A 26 19.42 -2.91 2.73
N ILE A 27 18.20 -2.86 2.19
CA ILE A 27 17.31 -4.01 2.15
C ILE A 27 17.39 -4.71 0.80
N LYS A 28 17.12 -6.02 0.79
CA LYS A 28 17.05 -6.78 -0.44
C LYS A 28 15.83 -6.38 -1.24
N ASP A 29 15.95 -6.40 -2.56
CA ASP A 29 14.86 -6.09 -3.48
C ASP A 29 13.60 -6.92 -3.18
N GLU A 30 13.75 -8.22 -2.90
CA GLU A 30 12.59 -9.09 -2.60
C GLU A 30 11.83 -8.64 -1.35
N GLU A 31 12.56 -8.18 -0.33
CA GLU A 31 11.98 -7.65 0.90
C GLU A 31 11.31 -6.29 0.64
N LEU A 32 11.92 -5.44 -0.17
CA LEU A 32 11.34 -4.16 -0.58
C LEU A 32 10.02 -4.38 -1.33
N TYR A 33 10.00 -5.30 -2.30
CA TYR A 33 8.80 -5.63 -3.06
C TYR A 33 7.72 -6.29 -2.21
N ALA A 34 8.09 -7.16 -1.27
CA ALA A 34 7.13 -7.74 -0.33
C ALA A 34 6.44 -6.67 0.52
N ARG A 35 7.19 -5.66 0.99
CA ARG A 35 6.62 -4.53 1.76
C ARG A 35 5.74 -3.63 0.90
N LEU A 36 6.18 -3.29 -0.31
CA LEU A 36 5.39 -2.47 -1.24
C LEU A 36 4.05 -3.12 -1.65
N LEU A 37 3.98 -4.45 -1.64
CA LEU A 37 2.81 -5.20 -2.09
C LEU A 37 2.01 -5.81 -0.95
N ASN A 38 2.33 -5.47 0.31
CA ASN A 38 1.73 -6.07 1.49
C ASN A 38 0.19 -5.94 1.51
N GLU A 39 -0.33 -4.77 1.15
CA GLU A 39 -1.78 -4.51 1.16
C GLU A 39 -2.47 -4.73 -0.20
N PHE A 40 -1.71 -4.88 -1.28
CA PHE A 40 -2.24 -5.00 -2.63
C PHE A 40 -3.33 -6.09 -2.78
N PRO A 41 -3.18 -7.30 -2.19
CA PRO A 41 -4.24 -8.32 -2.25
C PRO A 41 -5.55 -7.88 -1.57
N ALA A 42 -5.47 -7.10 -0.48
CA ALA A 42 -6.64 -6.60 0.22
C ALA A 42 -7.36 -5.54 -0.61
N TRP A 43 -6.60 -4.60 -1.19
CA TRP A 43 -7.14 -3.58 -2.11
C TRP A 43 -7.83 -4.22 -3.31
N LEU A 44 -7.21 -5.23 -3.92
CA LEU A 44 -7.77 -5.95 -5.06
C LEU A 44 -9.10 -6.63 -4.72
N LYS A 45 -9.21 -7.19 -3.52
CA LYS A 45 -10.44 -7.82 -3.02
C LYS A 45 -11.54 -6.78 -2.80
N ASP A 46 -11.20 -5.65 -2.19
CA ASP A 46 -12.14 -4.56 -1.91
C ASP A 46 -12.63 -3.87 -3.20
N ALA A 47 -11.73 -3.59 -4.14
CA ALA A 47 -12.05 -3.04 -5.46
C ALA A 47 -13.01 -3.95 -6.24
N LYS A 48 -12.77 -5.27 -6.23
CA LYS A 48 -13.68 -6.25 -6.84
C LYS A 48 -15.05 -6.27 -6.17
N ALA A 49 -15.11 -6.25 -4.84
CA ALA A 49 -16.38 -6.22 -4.11
C ALA A 49 -17.20 -4.95 -4.39
N LYS A 50 -16.52 -3.83 -4.66
CA LYS A 50 -17.12 -2.53 -4.99
C LYS A 50 -17.35 -2.31 -6.49
N GLY A 51 -16.93 -3.24 -7.35
CA GLY A 51 -17.13 -3.19 -8.80
C GLY A 51 -16.27 -2.14 -9.52
N ILE A 52 -15.09 -1.81 -8.99
CA ILE A 52 -14.19 -0.77 -9.49
C ILE A 52 -12.80 -1.32 -9.91
N TYR A 53 -12.75 -2.61 -10.28
CA TYR A 53 -11.55 -3.29 -10.79
C TYR A 53 -11.40 -3.13 -12.31
#